data_AF-A0A9X8DPC9-F1
#
_entry.id   AF-A0A9X8DPC9-F1
#
_cell.length_a   1.000
_cell.length_b   1.000
_cell.length_c   1.000
_cell.angle_alpha   90.00
_cell.angle_beta   90.00
_cell.angle_gamma   90.00
#
_symmetry.space_group_name_H-M   'P 1'
#
loop_
_entity.id
_entity.type
_entity.pdbx_description
1 polymer ?
#
loop_
_entity_poly.entity_id
_entity_poly.type
_entity_poly.pdbx_seq_one_letter_code
_entity_poly.pdbx_strand_id
1 'polypeptide(L)'
;MPVRACMEPVTKQRIAEWDMGKDPDDVSEGEWIAWFKQGFDVDPPALDTLKKRIKSAVVFDMSVPDADSRIGRMLDGLAAAIRQDRQEWVIREESQAIVKIITDAVKPASLHRAVTEQMALTRNKPLKKDVYRFVRWLREYAIGHERFVGYEEELRPPARPDLPKPPGS
;
A
#
# COMPACT_ATOMS: atom_id res chain seq x y z
N MET A 1 -26.12 6.62 -4.67
CA MET A 1 -26.82 5.87 -5.75
C MET A 1 -26.98 4.45 -5.25
N PRO A 2 -28.21 3.90 -5.17
CA PRO A 2 -28.41 2.55 -4.64
C PRO A 2 -27.84 1.50 -5.59
N VAL A 3 -27.12 0.51 -5.06
CA VAL A 3 -26.44 -0.59 -5.77
C VAL A 3 -27.41 -1.33 -6.68
N ARG A 4 -28.64 -1.55 -6.20
CA ARG A 4 -29.70 -2.22 -6.97
C ARG A 4 -30.08 -1.50 -8.26
N ALA A 5 -29.90 -0.16 -8.31
CA ALA A 5 -30.20 0.65 -9.49
C ALA A 5 -29.05 0.68 -10.50
N CYS A 6 -27.87 0.17 -10.11
CA CYS A 6 -26.69 0.05 -10.97
C CYS A 6 -26.64 -1.31 -11.69
N MET A 7 -27.60 -2.20 -11.43
CA MET A 7 -27.63 -3.56 -11.97
C MET A 7 -28.73 -3.69 -13.03
N GLU A 8 -28.42 -4.40 -14.12
CA GLU A 8 -29.43 -4.72 -15.13
C GLU A 8 -30.55 -5.59 -14.53
N PRO A 9 -31.83 -5.39 -14.94
CA PRO A 9 -32.97 -6.08 -14.33
C PRO A 9 -32.84 -7.60 -14.29
N VAL A 10 -32.34 -8.22 -15.36
CA VAL A 10 -32.13 -9.68 -15.47
C VAL A 10 -31.06 -10.17 -14.49
N THR A 11 -29.98 -9.40 -14.35
CA THR A 11 -28.90 -9.71 -13.41
C THR A 11 -29.37 -9.55 -11.96
N LYS A 12 -30.15 -8.50 -11.67
CA LYS A 12 -30.79 -8.28 -10.36
C LYS A 12 -31.68 -9.47 -9.99
N GLN A 13 -32.53 -9.91 -10.91
CA GLN A 13 -33.44 -11.03 -10.68
C GLN A 13 -32.69 -12.34 -10.42
N ARG A 14 -31.70 -12.68 -11.25
CA ARG A 14 -30.89 -13.89 -11.08
C ARG A 14 -30.22 -13.94 -9.70
N ILE A 15 -29.62 -12.83 -9.26
CA ILE A 15 -28.89 -12.80 -7.99
C ILE A 15 -29.84 -12.90 -6.79
N ALA A 16 -30.97 -12.19 -6.83
CA ALA A 16 -31.96 -12.27 -5.76
C ALA A 16 -32.50 -13.70 -5.61
N GLU A 17 -32.87 -14.33 -6.72
CA GLU A 17 -33.47 -15.66 -6.73
C GLU A 17 -32.47 -16.77 -6.37
N TRP A 18 -31.29 -16.77 -7.01
CA TRP A 18 -30.36 -17.90 -6.93
C TRP A 18 -29.33 -17.77 -5.79
N ASP A 19 -28.92 -16.55 -5.46
CA ASP A 19 -27.87 -16.34 -4.45
C ASP A 19 -28.45 -15.96 -3.10
N MET A 20 -29.57 -15.23 -3.08
CA MET A 20 -30.21 -14.75 -1.84
C MET A 20 -31.51 -15.49 -1.50
N GLY A 21 -32.07 -16.27 -2.43
CA GLY A 21 -33.33 -17.00 -2.22
C GLY A 21 -34.54 -16.11 -1.98
N LYS A 22 -34.55 -14.89 -2.53
CA LYS A 22 -35.57 -13.86 -2.30
C LYS A 22 -36.10 -13.30 -3.61
N ASP A 23 -37.30 -12.72 -3.55
CA ASP A 23 -37.78 -11.87 -4.63
C ASP A 23 -36.90 -10.60 -4.73
N PRO A 24 -36.53 -10.15 -5.94
CA PRO A 24 -35.73 -8.94 -6.14
C PRO A 24 -36.25 -7.66 -5.48
N ASP A 25 -37.55 -7.57 -5.18
CA ASP A 25 -38.14 -6.41 -4.52
C ASP A 25 -38.16 -6.53 -2.99
N ASP A 26 -37.97 -7.73 -2.45
CA ASP A 26 -37.86 -8.03 -1.01
C ASP A 26 -36.40 -7.94 -0.50
N VAL A 27 -35.41 -7.86 -1.39
CA VAL A 27 -34.01 -7.67 -1.03
C VAL A 27 -33.76 -6.20 -0.66
N SER A 28 -33.36 -5.97 0.58
CA SER A 28 -33.01 -4.64 1.06
C SER A 28 -31.71 -4.12 0.45
N GLU A 29 -31.54 -2.80 0.39
CA GLU A 29 -30.29 -2.19 -0.09
C GLU A 29 -29.06 -2.65 0.73
N GLY A 30 -29.24 -2.93 2.02
CA GLY A 30 -28.18 -3.46 2.87
C GLY A 30 -27.75 -4.89 2.48
N GLU A 31 -28.69 -5.73 2.05
CA GLU A 31 -28.42 -7.08 1.57
C GLU A 31 -27.75 -7.09 0.19
N TRP A 32 -28.17 -6.18 -0.70
CA TRP A 32 -27.46 -5.94 -1.96
C TRP A 32 -26.01 -5.53 -1.72
N ILE A 33 -25.78 -4.61 -0.78
CA ILE A 33 -24.42 -4.20 -0.39
C ILE A 33 -23.64 -5.37 0.23
N ALA A 34 -24.28 -6.18 1.08
CA ALA A 34 -23.63 -7.32 1.73
C ALA A 34 -23.21 -8.40 0.72
N TRP A 35 -24.08 -8.78 -0.20
CA TRP A 35 -23.77 -9.76 -1.26
C TRP A 35 -22.71 -9.24 -2.23
N PHE A 36 -22.79 -7.95 -2.63
CA PHE A 36 -21.77 -7.36 -3.48
C PHE A 36 -20.40 -7.35 -2.77
N LYS A 37 -20.39 -7.18 -1.45
CA LYS A 37 -19.20 -7.31 -0.61
C LYS A 37 -18.76 -8.75 -0.39
N GLN A 38 -19.65 -9.72 -0.54
CA GLN A 38 -19.34 -11.15 -0.39
C GLN A 38 -18.37 -11.64 -1.48
N GLY A 39 -18.41 -11.05 -2.67
CA GLY A 39 -17.38 -11.26 -3.70
C GLY A 39 -15.98 -10.73 -3.33
N PHE A 40 -15.88 -9.94 -2.25
CA PHE A 40 -14.64 -9.45 -1.65
C PHE A 40 -14.37 -10.07 -0.28
N ASP A 41 -15.13 -11.09 0.14
CA ASP A 41 -14.94 -11.78 1.42
C ASP A 41 -13.67 -12.62 1.33
N VAL A 42 -12.54 -11.97 1.61
CA VAL A 42 -11.22 -12.58 1.52
C VAL A 42 -10.93 -13.27 2.83
N ASP A 43 -10.74 -14.59 2.74
CA ASP A 43 -10.27 -15.42 3.85
C ASP A 43 -9.07 -14.73 4.54
N PRO A 44 -9.12 -14.43 5.86
CA PRO A 44 -8.06 -13.67 6.53
C PRO A 44 -6.63 -14.22 6.31
N PRO A 45 -6.38 -15.55 6.29
CA PRO A 45 -5.12 -16.13 5.84
C PRO A 45 -4.71 -15.78 4.41
N ALA A 46 -5.65 -15.70 3.47
CA ALA A 46 -5.39 -15.28 2.09
C ALA A 46 -5.01 -13.79 2.04
N LEU A 47 -5.64 -12.94 2.86
CA LEU A 47 -5.27 -11.53 2.98
C LEU A 47 -3.87 -11.34 3.60
N ASP A 48 -3.50 -12.13 4.61
CA ASP A 48 -2.14 -12.11 5.17
C ASP A 48 -1.10 -12.56 4.15
N THR A 49 -1.41 -13.60 3.38
CA THR A 49 -0.58 -14.08 2.28
C THR A 49 -0.39 -13.00 1.21
N LEU A 50 -1.45 -12.29 0.85
CA LEU A 50 -1.40 -11.14 -0.05
C LEU A 50 -0.50 -10.02 0.51
N LYS A 51 -0.70 -9.63 1.77
CA LYS A 51 0.10 -8.60 2.44
C LYS A 51 1.59 -8.97 2.47
N LYS A 52 1.91 -10.24 2.74
CA LYS A 52 3.29 -10.77 2.68
C LYS A 52 3.86 -10.68 1.27
N ARG A 53 3.12 -11.11 0.25
CA ARG A 53 3.54 -11.02 -1.15
C ARG A 53 3.81 -9.57 -1.57
N ILE A 54 2.88 -8.67 -1.26
CA ILE A 54 3.03 -7.23 -1.53
C ILE A 54 4.27 -6.70 -0.82
N LYS A 55 4.44 -7.00 0.47
CA LYS A 55 5.62 -6.56 1.24
C LYS A 55 6.93 -7.06 0.64
N SER A 56 6.97 -8.29 0.12
CA SER A 56 8.15 -8.83 -0.56
C SER A 56 8.43 -8.15 -1.91
N ALA A 57 7.39 -7.68 -2.62
CA ALA A 57 7.53 -7.04 -3.93
C ALA A 57 7.83 -5.54 -3.85
N VAL A 58 7.41 -4.87 -2.78
CA VAL A 58 7.63 -3.44 -2.53
C VAL A 58 9.04 -3.24 -1.98
N VAL A 59 10.00 -2.99 -2.87
CA VAL A 59 11.42 -2.83 -2.53
C VAL A 59 11.91 -1.43 -2.90
N PHE A 60 12.48 -0.72 -1.92
CA PHE A 60 13.17 0.56 -2.15
C PHE A 60 14.63 0.31 -2.56
N ASP A 61 14.86 0.21 -3.86
CA ASP A 61 16.15 -0.16 -4.44
C ASP A 61 17.13 1.02 -4.47
N MET A 62 18.04 1.10 -3.50
CA MET A 62 19.05 2.15 -3.40
C MET A 62 20.10 2.15 -4.52
N SER A 63 20.14 1.12 -5.37
CA SER A 63 21.02 1.13 -6.56
C SER A 63 20.48 2.01 -7.69
N VAL A 64 19.19 2.36 -7.65
CA VAL A 64 18.57 3.26 -8.62
C VAL A 64 18.93 4.71 -8.29
N PRO A 65 19.38 5.53 -9.26
CA PRO A 65 20.04 6.81 -8.98
C PRO A 65 19.17 7.87 -8.31
N ASP A 66 17.93 8.06 -8.78
CA ASP A 66 17.06 9.15 -8.34
C ASP A 66 15.88 8.64 -7.50
N ALA A 67 15.38 9.50 -6.60
CA ALA A 67 14.25 9.16 -5.72
C ALA A 67 12.95 8.81 -6.46
N ASP A 68 12.66 9.49 -7.58
CA ASP A 68 11.41 9.26 -8.31
C ASP A 68 11.39 7.87 -8.96
N SER A 69 12.48 7.49 -9.62
CA SER A 69 12.67 6.16 -10.21
C SER A 69 12.67 5.05 -9.15
N ARG A 70 13.24 5.30 -7.97
CA ARG A 70 13.16 4.35 -6.83
C ARG A 70 11.72 4.09 -6.42
N ILE A 71 10.94 5.15 -6.28
CA ILE A 71 9.53 5.04 -5.94
C ILE A 71 8.74 4.41 -7.10
N GLY A 72 9.02 4.78 -8.34
CA GLY A 72 8.43 4.18 -9.55
C GLY A 72 8.59 2.66 -9.58
N ARG A 73 9.82 2.16 -9.46
CA ARG A 73 10.14 0.73 -9.45
C ARG A 73 9.46 -0.01 -8.29
N MET A 74 9.43 0.60 -7.11
CA MET A 74 8.72 0.04 -5.95
C MET A 74 7.21 -0.11 -6.22
N LEU A 75 6.59 0.86 -6.91
CA LEU A 75 5.17 0.81 -7.28
C LEU A 75 4.88 -0.20 -8.39
N ASP A 76 5.83 -0.41 -9.30
CA ASP A 76 5.72 -1.48 -10.30
C ASP A 76 5.67 -2.85 -9.62
N GLY A 77 6.50 -3.07 -8.59
CA GLY A 77 6.46 -4.27 -7.75
C GLY A 77 5.13 -4.45 -7.02
N LEU A 78 4.62 -3.37 -6.40
CA LEU A 78 3.28 -3.35 -5.78
C LEU A 78 2.20 -3.76 -6.79
N ALA A 79 2.19 -3.12 -7.96
CA ALA A 79 1.16 -3.32 -8.97
C ALA A 79 1.23 -4.73 -9.59
N ALA A 80 2.43 -5.28 -9.78
CA ALA A 80 2.62 -6.67 -10.21
C ALA A 80 2.06 -7.66 -9.17
N ALA A 81 2.37 -7.47 -7.88
CA ALA A 81 1.90 -8.34 -6.80
C ALA A 81 0.37 -8.32 -6.62
N ILE A 82 -0.27 -7.18 -6.92
CA ILE A 82 -1.72 -7.01 -6.83
C ILE A 82 -2.43 -7.61 -8.05
N ARG A 83 -1.91 -7.36 -9.27
CA ARG A 83 -2.54 -7.83 -10.52
C ARG A 83 -2.47 -9.34 -10.69
N GLN A 84 -1.50 -10.01 -10.08
CA GLN A 84 -1.30 -11.46 -10.21
C GLN A 84 -2.59 -12.27 -9.99
N ASP A 85 -3.39 -11.90 -9.00
CA ASP A 85 -4.66 -12.57 -8.67
C ASP A 85 -5.88 -11.66 -8.85
N ARG A 86 -5.75 -10.55 -9.60
CA ARG A 86 -6.80 -9.52 -9.77
C ARG A 86 -7.34 -8.99 -8.44
N GLN A 87 -6.43 -8.65 -7.52
CA GLN A 87 -6.75 -8.19 -6.18
C GLN A 87 -6.70 -6.66 -6.06
N GLU A 88 -7.04 -5.92 -7.13
CA GLU A 88 -6.96 -4.46 -7.17
C GLU A 88 -7.82 -3.76 -6.09
N TRP A 89 -8.86 -4.45 -5.62
CA TRP A 89 -9.72 -4.00 -4.51
C TRP A 89 -8.91 -3.67 -3.24
N VAL A 90 -7.76 -4.32 -3.03
CA VAL A 90 -6.88 -4.12 -1.86
C VAL A 90 -6.38 -2.67 -1.76
N ILE A 91 -6.24 -1.96 -2.89
CA ILE A 91 -5.79 -0.56 -2.90
C ILE A 91 -6.84 0.34 -2.23
N ARG A 92 -8.12 0.02 -2.38
CA ARG A 92 -9.23 0.81 -1.83
C ARG A 92 -9.57 0.36 -0.42
N GLU A 93 -9.82 -0.94 -0.23
CA GLU A 93 -10.33 -1.47 1.04
C GLU A 93 -9.22 -1.56 2.11
N GLU A 94 -7.98 -1.85 1.71
CA GLU A 94 -6.83 -2.00 2.61
C GLU A 94 -5.82 -0.84 2.45
N SER A 95 -6.32 0.33 2.01
CA SER A 95 -5.50 1.52 1.74
C SER A 95 -4.50 1.84 2.85
N GLN A 96 -4.93 1.79 4.11
CA GLN A 96 -4.06 2.05 5.26
C GLN A 96 -2.95 1.01 5.42
N ALA A 97 -3.22 -0.26 5.14
CA ALA A 97 -2.22 -1.32 5.19
C ALA A 97 -1.21 -1.16 4.05
N ILE A 98 -1.68 -0.83 2.84
CA ILE A 98 -0.81 -0.58 1.69
C ILE A 98 0.09 0.64 1.92
N VAL A 99 -0.46 1.76 2.42
CA VAL A 99 0.34 2.96 2.79
C VAL A 99 1.41 2.60 3.82
N LYS A 100 1.06 1.78 4.82
CA LYS A 100 2.02 1.31 5.82
C LYS A 100 3.13 0.45 5.19
N ILE A 101 2.79 -0.50 4.32
CA ILE A 101 3.79 -1.34 3.64
C ILE A 101 4.75 -0.48 2.82
N ILE A 102 4.23 0.50 2.06
CA ILE A 102 5.08 1.41 1.28
C ILE A 102 5.98 2.24 2.20
N THR A 103 5.45 2.75 3.32
CA THR A 103 6.22 3.53 4.30
C THR A 103 7.35 2.69 4.90
N ASP A 104 7.02 1.47 5.37
CA ASP A 104 7.97 0.54 6.00
C ASP A 104 9.06 0.07 5.02
N ALA A 105 8.80 0.09 3.70
CA ALA A 105 9.75 -0.28 2.67
C ALA A 105 10.79 0.81 2.38
N VAL A 106 10.52 2.07 2.75
CA VAL A 106 11.46 3.18 2.56
C VAL A 106 12.74 2.90 3.35
N LYS A 107 13.86 2.78 2.64
CA LYS A 107 15.12 2.29 3.20
C LYS A 107 15.98 3.36 3.90
N PRO A 108 16.20 4.56 3.34
CA PRO A 108 17.03 5.56 4.01
C PRO A 108 16.42 5.94 5.36
N ALA A 109 17.20 5.85 6.44
CA ALA A 109 16.71 6.00 7.80
C ALA A 109 16.16 7.42 8.04
N SER A 110 16.84 8.44 7.50
CA SER A 110 16.41 9.83 7.54
C SER A 110 15.06 10.03 6.86
N LEU A 111 14.88 9.46 5.66
CA LEU A 111 13.64 9.57 4.89
C LEU A 111 12.52 8.77 5.57
N HIS A 112 12.80 7.54 5.99
CA HIS A 112 11.84 6.69 6.70
C HIS A 112 11.32 7.38 7.96
N ARG A 113 12.23 7.94 8.78
CA ARG A 113 11.86 8.70 9.98
C ARG A 113 10.99 9.90 9.62
N ALA A 114 11.41 10.71 8.67
CA ALA A 114 10.68 11.90 8.25
C ALA A 114 9.28 11.57 7.70
N VAL A 115 9.16 10.54 6.87
CA VAL A 115 7.87 10.07 6.34
C VAL A 115 6.98 9.55 7.48
N THR A 116 7.53 8.76 8.40
CA THR A 116 6.80 8.24 9.57
C THR A 116 6.26 9.38 10.44
N GLU A 117 7.09 10.40 10.72
CA GLU A 117 6.69 11.60 11.46
C GLU A 117 5.57 12.35 10.73
N GLN A 118 5.68 12.55 9.41
CA GLN A 118 4.61 13.17 8.62
C GLN A 118 3.33 12.34 8.68
N MET A 119 3.42 11.02 8.62
CA MET A 119 2.25 10.14 8.73
C MET A 119 1.65 10.15 10.14
N ALA A 120 2.38 10.50 11.19
CA ALA A 120 1.81 10.64 12.53
C ALA A 120 0.91 11.89 12.68
N LEU A 121 1.06 12.90 11.82
CA LEU A 121 0.33 14.16 11.93
C LEU A 121 -1.17 14.01 11.61
N THR A 122 -2.03 14.60 12.43
CA THR A 122 -3.49 14.60 12.24
C THR A 122 -3.91 15.19 10.89
N ARG A 123 -3.19 16.20 10.38
CA ARG A 123 -3.45 16.82 9.07
C ARG A 123 -3.30 15.85 7.90
N ASN A 124 -2.49 14.79 8.07
CA ASN A 124 -2.18 13.80 7.04
C ASN A 124 -3.06 12.54 7.14
N LYS A 125 -4.10 12.54 8.01
CA LYS A 125 -5.10 11.47 8.06
C LYS A 125 -5.69 11.11 6.68
N PRO A 126 -5.99 12.07 5.77
CA PRO A 126 -6.51 11.74 4.44
C PRO A 126 -5.52 10.93 3.59
N LEU A 127 -4.21 11.12 3.75
CA LEU A 127 -3.19 10.38 2.99
C LEU A 127 -3.19 8.89 3.33
N LYS A 128 -3.50 8.53 4.58
CA LYS A 128 -3.57 7.12 5.00
C LYS A 128 -4.73 6.35 4.36
N LYS A 129 -5.75 7.06 3.88
CA LYS A 129 -6.97 6.47 3.29
C LYS A 129 -6.95 6.47 1.76
N ASP A 130 -5.92 7.07 1.16
CA ASP A 130 -5.81 7.23 -0.29
C ASP A 130 -4.36 6.95 -0.72
N VAL A 131 -4.15 5.72 -1.21
CA VAL A 131 -2.83 5.24 -1.66
C VAL A 131 -2.29 6.13 -2.78
N TYR A 132 -3.13 6.55 -3.73
CA TYR A 132 -2.69 7.34 -4.88
C TYR A 132 -2.24 8.74 -4.44
N ARG A 133 -2.99 9.37 -3.55
CA ARG A 133 -2.63 10.68 -2.99
C ARG A 133 -1.37 10.59 -2.15
N PHE A 134 -1.24 9.54 -1.34
CA PHE A 134 -0.03 9.26 -0.58
C PHE A 134 1.19 9.08 -1.49
N VAL A 135 1.09 8.29 -2.55
CA VAL A 135 2.19 8.06 -3.50
C VAL A 135 2.65 9.33 -4.20
N ARG A 136 1.70 10.16 -4.65
CA ARG A 136 2.03 11.47 -5.26
C ARG A 136 2.79 12.36 -4.29
N TRP A 137 2.30 12.44 -3.05
CA TRP A 137 2.97 13.17 -1.98
C TRP A 137 4.36 12.61 -1.67
N LEU A 138 4.50 11.28 -1.58
CA LEU A 138 5.77 10.61 -1.26
C LEU A 138 6.84 10.87 -2.32
N ARG A 139 6.47 10.87 -3.61
CA ARG A 139 7.40 11.23 -4.70
C ARG A 139 7.96 12.63 -4.53
N GLU A 140 7.09 13.63 -4.40
CA GLU A 140 7.51 15.02 -4.22
C GLU A 140 8.36 15.19 -2.95
N TYR A 141 7.95 14.54 -1.86
CA TYR A 141 8.65 14.60 -0.59
C TYR A 141 10.04 13.96 -0.64
N ALA A 142 10.17 12.78 -1.27
CA ALA A 142 11.45 12.08 -1.39
C ALA A 142 12.43 12.81 -2.31
N ILE A 143 11.96 13.37 -3.43
CA ILE A 143 12.78 14.20 -4.33
C ILE A 143 13.32 15.42 -3.56
N GLY A 144 12.45 16.12 -2.82
CA GLY A 144 12.85 17.25 -1.99
C GLY A 144 13.85 16.83 -0.90
N HIS A 145 13.56 15.74 -0.20
CA HIS A 145 14.42 15.24 0.87
C HIS A 145 15.81 14.84 0.34
N GLU A 146 15.89 14.13 -0.79
CA GLU A 146 17.16 13.80 -1.42
C GLU A 146 17.96 15.06 -1.78
N ARG A 147 17.29 16.08 -2.34
CA ARG A 147 17.96 17.32 -2.76
C ARG A 147 18.53 18.13 -1.59
N PHE A 148 17.84 18.16 -0.44
CA PHE A 148 18.21 19.04 0.68
C PHE A 148 18.93 18.35 1.83
N VAL A 149 18.73 17.04 2.01
CA VAL A 149 19.34 16.24 3.08
C VAL A 149 20.38 15.27 2.50
N GLY A 150 20.12 14.71 1.31
CA GLY A 150 20.94 13.65 0.74
C GLY A 150 20.83 12.33 1.51
N TYR A 151 21.56 11.32 1.02
CA TYR A 151 21.68 10.00 1.67
C TYR A 151 23.16 9.60 1.90
N GLU A 152 24.09 10.52 1.66
CA GLU A 152 25.55 10.30 1.66
C GLU A 152 26.09 9.72 2.97
N GLU A 153 25.57 10.18 4.11
CA GLU A 153 26.02 9.69 5.43
C GLU A 153 25.55 8.27 5.74
N GLU A 154 24.45 7.83 5.12
CA GLU A 154 23.87 6.48 5.30
C GLU A 154 24.44 5.46 4.29
N LEU A 155 25.04 5.95 3.20
CA LEU A 155 25.78 5.15 2.23
C LEU A 155 27.23 4.89 2.66
N ARG A 156 27.73 5.60 3.68
CA ARG A 156 29.04 5.33 4.26
C ARG A 156 29.03 3.98 4.99
N PRO A 157 29.99 3.07 4.73
CA PRO A 157 30.14 1.87 5.53
C PRO A 157 30.39 2.26 7.00
N PRO A 158 29.91 1.47 7.97
CA PRO A 158 30.15 1.75 9.38
C PRO A 158 31.65 1.89 9.62
N ALA A 159 32.05 2.96 10.33
CA ALA A 159 33.44 3.16 10.70
C ALA A 159 33.93 1.89 11.40
N ARG A 160 35.05 1.33 10.93
CA ARG A 160 35.68 0.18 11.59
C ARG A 160 35.95 0.59 13.05
N PRO A 161 35.65 -0.25 14.05
CA PRO A 161 36.08 0.03 15.41
C PRO A 161 37.59 0.24 15.40
N ASP A 162 38.06 1.34 15.99
CA ASP A 162 39.50 1.59 16.13
C ASP A 162 40.12 0.40 16.86
N LEU A 163 40.94 -0.38 16.15
CA LEU A 163 41.72 -1.43 16.79
C LEU A 163 42.65 -0.77 17.81
N PRO A 164 42.70 -1.26 19.07
CA PRO A 164 43.67 -0.75 20.04
C PRO A 164 45.08 -0.91 19.47
N LYS A 165 45.86 0.18 19.49
CA LYS A 165 47.28 0.12 19.11
C LYS A 165 47.98 -0.96 19.95
N PRO A 166 48.81 -1.81 19.33
CA PRO A 166 49.60 -2.77 20.09
C PRO A 166 50.54 -2.01 21.05
N PRO A 167 50.74 -2.50 22.29
CA PRO A 167 51.67 -1.89 23.22
C PRO A 167 53.07 -1.92 22.61
N GLY A 168 53.75 -0.78 22.68
CA GLY A 168 55.04 -0.53 22.06
C GLY A 168 56.12 -1.54 22.45
N SER A 169 57.05 -1.72 21.52
CA SER A 169 58.29 -2.49 21.59
C SER A 169 59.21 -2.10 22.75
#